data_AF-A0A966ICA7-F1
#
_entry.id   AF-A0A966ICA7-F1
#
_cell.length_a   1.000
_cell.length_b   1.000
_cell.length_c   1.000
_cell.angle_alpha   90.00
_cell.angle_beta   90.00
_cell.angle_gamma   90.00
#
_symmetry.space_group_name_H-M   'P 1'
#
loop_
_entity.id
_entity.type
_entity.pdbx_description
1 polymer ?
#
loop_
_entity_poly.entity_id
_entity_poly.type
_entity_poly.pdbx_seq_one_letter_code
_entity_poly.pdbx_strand_id
1 'polypeptide(L)' 'MSYCVAMQLNNGLIFMSDTRTNAGVDNISQFCKLF' A
#
# COMPACT_ATOMS: atom_id res chain seq x y z
N MET A 1 -3.47 -9.91 1.46
CA MET A 1 -2.71 -9.67 0.22
C MET A 1 -2.54 -8.17 0.12
N SER A 2 -1.30 -7.69 0.15
CA SER A 2 -0.94 -6.27 0.16
C SER A 2 -0.32 -5.90 -1.19
N TYR A 3 -0.59 -4.71 -1.71
CA TYR A 3 -0.04 -4.26 -2.98
C TYR A 3 0.39 -2.79 -2.91
N CYS A 4 1.62 -2.53 -3.36
CA CYS A 4 2.21 -1.20 -3.44
C CYS A 4 2.87 -1.03 -4.81
N VAL A 5 2.76 0.16 -5.38
CA VAL A 5 3.39 0.52 -6.65
C VAL A 5 3.95 1.93 -6.58
N ALA A 6 5.08 2.13 -7.25
CA ALA A 6 5.68 3.43 -7.48
C ALA A 6 6.04 3.55 -8.97
N MET A 7 5.83 4.73 -9.54
CA MET A 7 6.20 5.04 -10.92
C MET A 7 7.01 6.32 -10.98
N GLN A 8 8.11 6.27 -11.70
CA GLN A 8 8.89 7.44 -12.06
C GLN A 8 8.50 7.90 -13.45
N LEU A 9 8.04 9.13 -13.54
CA LEU A 9 7.69 9.81 -14.77
C LEU A 9 8.69 10.94 -15.00
N ASN A 10 8.78 11.41 -16.24
CA ASN A 10 9.61 12.58 -16.56
C ASN A 10 9.25 13.82 -15.72
N ASN A 11 7.99 13.93 -15.29
CA ASN A 11 7.45 15.07 -14.56
C ASN A 11 7.35 14.85 -13.04
N GLY A 12 7.82 13.70 -12.52
CA GLY A 12 7.80 13.44 -11.08
C GLY A 12 7.57 11.98 -10.72
N LEU A 13 7.25 11.76 -9.45
CA LEU A 13 7.06 10.43 -8.86
C LEU A 13 5.61 10.26 -8.43
N ILE A 14 5.06 9.07 -8.65
CA ILE A 14 3.74 8.65 -8.18
C ILE A 14 3.91 7.44 -7.27
N PHE A 15 3.23 7.46 -6.13
CA PHE A 15 3.19 6.37 -5.16
C PHE A 15 1.75 5.99 -4.86
N MET A 16 1.47 4.69 -4.80
CA MET A 16 0.17 4.17 -4.42
C MET A 16 0.36 2.88 -3.60
N SER A 17 -0.39 2.76 -2.52
CA SER A 17 -0.42 1.55 -1.69
C SER A 17 -1.86 1.22 -1.32
N ASP A 18 -2.16 -0.07 -1.22
CA ASP A 18 -3.38 -0.54 -0.60
C ASP A 18 -3.28 -0.45 0.93
N THR A 19 -4.41 -0.48 1.63
CA THR A 19 -4.45 -0.40 3.10
C THR A 19 -4.80 -1.72 3.76
N ARG A 20 -5.25 -2.74 3.02
CA ARG A 20 -5.72 -4.01 3.59
C ARG A 20 -4.53 -4.83 4.10
N THR A 21 -4.53 -5.16 5.38
CA THR A 21 -3.47 -5.94 6.02
C THR A 21 -4.07 -7.14 6.74
N ASN A 22 -3.46 -8.31 6.57
CA ASN A 22 -3.74 -9.45 7.43
C ASN A 22 -2.94 -9.25 8.72
N ALA A 23 -3.64 -9.05 9.84
CA ALA A 23 -3.10 -8.84 11.17
C ALA A 23 -3.34 -10.03 12.10
N GLY A 24 -3.56 -11.23 11.54
CA GLY A 24 -3.83 -12.47 12.25
C GLY A 24 -4.89 -13.32 11.55
N VAL A 25 -5.03 -14.58 11.99
CA VAL A 25 -6.13 -15.44 11.53
C VAL A 25 -7.45 -14.74 11.86
N ASP A 26 -8.29 -14.54 10.84
CA ASP A 26 -9.56 -13.79 10.89
C ASP A 26 -9.47 -12.30 11.25
N ASN A 27 -8.27 -11.71 11.20
CA ASN A 27 -8.07 -10.29 11.43
C ASN A 27 -7.60 -9.56 10.17
N ILE A 28 -8.54 -8.97 9.43
CA ILE A 28 -8.25 -8.09 8.28
C ILE A 28 -8.55 -6.65 8.69
N SER A 29 -7.52 -5.82 8.71
CA SER A 29 -7.59 -4.43 9.19
C SER A 29 -6.97 -3.46 8.18
N GLN A 30 -7.25 -2.16 8.32
CA GLN A 30 -6.65 -1.10 7.50
C GLN A 30 -5.47 -0.45 8.22
N PHE A 31 -4.31 -0.43 7.55
CA PHE A 31 -3.13 0.29 8.01
C PHE A 31 -2.59 1.17 6.88
N CYS A 32 -2.11 2.37 7.22
CA CYS A 32 -1.38 3.20 6.25
C CYS A 32 -0.03 2.56 5.95
N LYS A 33 0.32 2.45 4.66
CA LYS A 33 1.57 1.82 4.20
C LYS A 33 2.51 2.82 3.50
N LEU A 34 2.07 4.06 3.31
CA LEU A 34 2.88 5.18 2.84
C LEU A 34 3.18 6.08 4.04
N PHE A 35 4.46 6.36 4.26
CA PHE A 35 5.01 7.19 5.34
C PHE A 35 5.99 8.20 4.77
#